data_AF-A0A832Q026-F1
#
_entry.id   AF-A0A832Q026-F1
#
_cell.length_a   1.000
_cell.length_b   1.000
_cell.length_c   1.000
_cell.angle_alpha   90.00
_cell.angle_beta   90.00
_cell.angle_gamma   90.00
#
_symmetry.space_group_name_H-M   'P 1'
#
loop_
_entity.id
_entity.type
_entity.pdbx_description
1 polymer ?
#
loop_
_entity_poly.entity_id
_entity_poly.type
_entity_poly.pdbx_seq_one_letter_code
_entity_poly.pdbx_strand_id
1 'polypeptide(L)'
;MRKLIFTGFFAIAMIVGVNAQKAGYDHIKAPYGHGEDSVNCRVNLSLMQTAAKAESYEGALAPWTSVYENCPGSSKNIYIYGPRIFTALYEKETDAAKKKEYLDKTMEIYDTRLKYFGEEDAAGTILALKTYTYMELMGDQADQNVIYSWLSEAVNDMKDQMYPLDAYSYLMISSLTRYLNDNSLKDEYITDYFNVVGYVDQAIANSADNQANADYLGTVKDGIVQGFVNSGAGDCKTLTEYYADKVEPNKTNKDMLNEVINALGSVGCTDTDLYFTASEYLHQLEPTANAALGLANKALRDKDFTTAVKYYSEAANLETDKNKSSDYMMQLAG
;
A
#
# COMPACT_ATOMS: atom_id res chain seq x y z
N MET A 1 22.79 -38.20 -9.15
CA MET A 1 21.32 -38.16 -9.14
C MET A 1 20.90 -36.69 -9.12
N ARG A 2 20.48 -36.17 -10.28
CA ARG A 2 20.07 -34.77 -10.50
C ARG A 2 18.73 -34.54 -9.78
N LYS A 3 18.69 -33.61 -8.83
CA LYS A 3 17.44 -33.12 -8.23
C LYS A 3 16.81 -32.14 -9.22
N LEU A 4 15.65 -32.51 -9.77
CA LEU A 4 14.79 -31.65 -10.55
C LEU A 4 14.11 -30.65 -9.61
N ILE A 5 14.43 -29.37 -9.80
CA ILE A 5 13.75 -28.24 -9.17
C ILE A 5 12.42 -28.08 -9.92
N PHE A 6 11.31 -28.41 -9.27
CA PHE A 6 9.98 -28.03 -9.73
C PHE A 6 9.75 -26.57 -9.35
N THR A 7 10.10 -25.66 -10.24
CA THR A 7 9.56 -24.30 -10.24
C THR A 7 8.10 -24.39 -10.67
N GLY A 8 7.22 -24.49 -9.68
CA GLY A 8 5.77 -24.35 -9.88
C GLY A 8 5.47 -22.91 -10.27
N PHE A 9 5.37 -22.66 -11.58
CA PHE A 9 4.63 -21.52 -12.10
C PHE A 9 3.21 -21.60 -11.52
N PHE A 10 2.88 -20.72 -10.58
CA PHE A 10 1.50 -20.40 -10.28
C PHE A 10 0.94 -19.74 -11.54
N ALA A 11 0.43 -20.58 -12.45
CA ALA A 11 -0.46 -20.13 -13.51
C ALA A 11 -1.68 -19.56 -12.78
N ILE A 12 -1.80 -18.23 -12.79
CA ILE A 12 -3.04 -17.53 -12.51
C ILE A 12 -4.03 -18.10 -13.53
N ALA A 13 -4.78 -19.12 -13.11
CA ALA A 13 -5.99 -19.50 -13.80
C ALA A 13 -6.90 -18.30 -13.63
N MET A 14 -6.95 -17.43 -14.64
CA MET A 14 -8.07 -16.52 -14.81
C MET A 14 -9.31 -17.41 -14.78
N ILE A 15 -9.99 -17.43 -13.65
CA ILE A 15 -11.39 -17.82 -13.62
C ILE A 15 -12.05 -16.71 -14.44
N VAL A 16 -12.14 -16.94 -15.74
CA VAL A 16 -13.05 -16.20 -16.61
C VAL A 16 -14.42 -16.61 -16.10
N GLY A 17 -14.91 -15.91 -15.08
CA GLY A 17 -16.30 -15.91 -14.72
C GLY A 17 -17.03 -15.54 -16.00
N VAL A 18 -17.66 -16.52 -16.62
CA VAL A 18 -18.52 -16.32 -17.78
C VAL A 18 -19.76 -15.60 -17.25
N ASN A 19 -19.62 -14.31 -16.97
CA ASN A 19 -20.76 -13.42 -16.85
C ASN A 19 -21.34 -13.38 -18.25
N ALA A 20 -22.40 -14.14 -18.45
CA ALA A 20 -23.17 -14.20 -19.69
C ALA A 20 -23.78 -12.82 -19.94
N GLN A 21 -22.98 -11.89 -20.44
CA GLN A 21 -23.44 -10.58 -20.86
C GLN A 21 -24.45 -10.78 -22.00
N LYS A 22 -25.56 -10.05 -21.94
CA LYS A 22 -26.58 -10.07 -22.99
C LYS A 22 -25.93 -9.75 -24.34
N ALA A 23 -26.14 -10.63 -25.32
CA ALA A 23 -25.57 -10.45 -26.66
C ALA A 23 -25.98 -9.08 -27.23
N GLY A 24 -24.98 -8.27 -27.61
CA GLY A 24 -25.20 -6.92 -28.16
C GLY A 24 -25.18 -5.77 -27.15
N TYR A 25 -24.86 -6.01 -25.87
CA TYR A 25 -24.65 -4.92 -24.90
C TYR A 25 -23.31 -4.20 -25.15
N ASP A 26 -23.37 -2.88 -25.35
CA ASP A 26 -22.21 -2.00 -25.49
C ASP A 26 -22.15 -1.05 -24.29
N HIS A 27 -21.32 -1.37 -23.31
CA HIS A 27 -21.18 -0.58 -22.09
C HIS A 27 -20.60 0.84 -22.32
N ILE A 28 -19.88 1.06 -23.42
CA ILE A 28 -19.25 2.35 -23.73
C ILE A 28 -20.25 3.25 -24.46
N LYS A 29 -20.89 2.74 -25.51
CA LYS A 29 -21.77 3.55 -26.38
C LYS A 29 -23.24 3.50 -25.97
N ALA A 30 -23.66 2.44 -25.28
CA ALA A 30 -25.04 2.23 -24.83
C ALA A 30 -25.06 1.68 -23.39
N PRO A 31 -24.52 2.42 -22.39
CA PRO A 31 -24.34 1.93 -21.02
C PRO A 31 -25.64 1.43 -20.36
N TYR A 32 -26.79 1.96 -20.76
CA TYR A 32 -28.12 1.54 -20.28
C TYR A 32 -28.79 0.48 -21.16
N GLY A 33 -28.24 0.12 -22.32
CA GLY A 33 -28.89 -0.71 -23.34
C GLY A 33 -29.78 0.08 -24.31
N HIS A 34 -30.62 -0.63 -25.07
CA HIS A 34 -31.47 -0.06 -26.12
C HIS A 34 -32.96 -0.36 -25.90
N GLY A 35 -33.83 0.56 -26.33
CA GLY A 35 -35.29 0.39 -26.25
C GLY A 35 -35.76 0.05 -24.84
N GLU A 36 -36.48 -1.06 -24.72
CA GLU A 36 -37.05 -1.56 -23.47
C GLU A 36 -35.97 -1.90 -22.43
N ASP A 37 -34.77 -2.33 -22.86
CA ASP A 37 -33.66 -2.62 -21.94
C ASP A 37 -33.19 -1.36 -21.22
N SER A 38 -33.16 -0.22 -21.94
CA SER A 38 -32.79 1.09 -21.37
C SER A 38 -33.81 1.57 -20.35
N VAL A 39 -35.10 1.36 -20.64
CA VAL A 39 -36.18 1.70 -19.70
C VAL A 39 -36.06 0.85 -18.44
N ASN A 40 -35.94 -0.48 -18.59
CA ASN A 40 -35.82 -1.39 -17.47
C ASN A 40 -34.57 -1.16 -16.63
N CYS A 41 -33.43 -0.87 -17.26
CA CYS A 41 -32.20 -0.55 -16.56
C CYS A 41 -32.39 0.70 -15.67
N ARG A 42 -32.95 1.78 -16.22
CA ARG A 42 -33.15 3.04 -15.46
C ARG A 42 -34.15 2.88 -14.33
N VAL A 43 -35.24 2.13 -14.54
CA VAL A 43 -36.22 1.83 -13.50
C VAL A 43 -35.58 1.05 -12.36
N ASN A 44 -34.90 -0.05 -12.66
CA ASN A 44 -34.27 -0.88 -11.63
C ASN A 44 -33.11 -0.15 -10.93
N LEU A 45 -32.35 0.70 -11.62
CA LEU A 45 -31.33 1.55 -10.98
C LEU A 45 -31.97 2.46 -9.92
N SER A 46 -33.07 3.14 -10.27
CA SER A 46 -33.79 4.02 -9.34
C SER A 46 -34.35 3.26 -8.14
N LEU A 47 -34.97 2.10 -8.38
CA LEU A 47 -35.52 1.25 -7.33
C LEU A 47 -34.43 0.72 -6.38
N MET A 48 -33.33 0.20 -6.94
CA MET A 48 -32.17 -0.28 -6.19
C MET A 48 -31.61 0.84 -5.31
N GLN A 49 -31.31 2.01 -5.89
CA GLN A 49 -30.75 3.13 -5.15
C GLN A 49 -31.68 3.59 -4.03
N THR A 50 -32.98 3.68 -4.29
CA THR A 50 -33.96 4.12 -3.30
C THR A 50 -34.04 3.14 -2.14
N ALA A 51 -34.16 1.84 -2.44
CA ALA A 51 -34.23 0.79 -1.42
C ALA A 51 -32.91 0.70 -0.62
N ALA A 52 -31.76 0.72 -1.28
CA ALA A 52 -30.45 0.63 -0.62
C ALA A 52 -30.11 1.87 0.22
N LYS A 53 -30.52 3.08 -0.21
CA LYS A 53 -30.40 4.31 0.61
C LYS A 53 -31.28 4.26 1.87
N ALA A 54 -32.43 3.60 1.79
CA ALA A 54 -33.30 3.33 2.93
C ALA A 54 -32.87 2.09 3.73
N GLU A 55 -31.71 1.49 3.41
CA GLU A 55 -31.17 0.26 4.04
C GLU A 55 -32.11 -0.95 3.95
N SER A 56 -33.07 -0.91 3.02
CA SER A 56 -33.94 -2.03 2.67
C SER A 56 -33.22 -2.97 1.71
N TYR A 57 -32.16 -3.64 2.19
CA TYR A 57 -31.27 -4.42 1.35
C TYR A 57 -31.93 -5.65 0.71
N GLU A 58 -32.85 -6.31 1.42
CA GLU A 58 -33.66 -7.41 0.85
C GLU A 58 -34.53 -6.92 -0.31
N GLY A 59 -35.15 -5.74 -0.17
CA GLY A 59 -35.94 -5.11 -1.24
C GLY A 59 -35.08 -4.57 -2.39
N ALA A 60 -33.82 -4.22 -2.11
CA ALA A 60 -32.86 -3.76 -3.12
C ALA A 60 -32.26 -4.89 -3.96
N LEU A 61 -32.26 -6.14 -3.46
CA LEU A 61 -31.54 -7.26 -4.10
C LEU A 61 -32.06 -7.57 -5.51
N ALA A 62 -33.38 -7.65 -5.70
CA ALA A 62 -33.96 -7.94 -7.01
C ALA A 62 -33.65 -6.84 -8.06
N PRO A 63 -33.91 -5.55 -7.81
CA PRO A 63 -33.54 -4.51 -8.76
C PRO A 63 -32.03 -4.37 -8.93
N TRP A 64 -31.22 -4.62 -7.89
CA TRP A 64 -29.76 -4.68 -8.00
C TRP A 64 -29.30 -5.77 -8.96
N THR A 65 -29.82 -6.99 -8.81
CA THR A 65 -29.46 -8.14 -9.65
C THR A 65 -29.79 -7.85 -11.11
N SER A 66 -30.98 -7.28 -11.36
CA SER A 66 -31.41 -6.87 -12.70
C SER A 66 -30.41 -5.93 -13.39
N VAL A 67 -29.94 -4.88 -12.69
CA VAL A 67 -29.01 -3.91 -13.30
C VAL A 67 -27.59 -4.45 -13.40
N TYR A 68 -27.16 -5.27 -12.44
CA TYR A 68 -25.84 -5.92 -12.46
C TYR A 68 -25.69 -6.89 -13.65
N GLU A 69 -26.74 -7.64 -13.97
CA GLU A 69 -26.72 -8.61 -15.08
C GLU A 69 -26.94 -7.95 -16.45
N ASN A 70 -27.85 -6.97 -16.54
CA ASN A 70 -28.33 -6.48 -17.84
C ASN A 70 -27.67 -5.17 -18.29
N CYS A 71 -27.22 -4.33 -17.36
CA CYS A 71 -26.58 -3.06 -17.70
C CYS A 71 -25.45 -2.67 -16.72
N PRO A 72 -24.45 -3.54 -16.51
CA PRO A 72 -23.40 -3.35 -15.51
C PRO A 72 -22.52 -2.10 -15.72
N GLY A 73 -22.41 -1.57 -16.93
CA GLY A 73 -21.70 -0.31 -17.22
C GLY A 73 -22.56 0.95 -17.05
N SER A 74 -23.80 0.83 -16.59
CA SER A 74 -24.74 1.95 -16.51
C SER A 74 -24.52 2.91 -15.33
N SER A 75 -23.99 2.42 -14.21
CA SER A 75 -23.75 3.25 -13.03
C SER A 75 -22.80 2.60 -12.03
N LYS A 76 -21.87 3.41 -11.50
CA LYS A 76 -21.02 3.05 -10.35
C LYS A 76 -21.83 2.67 -9.11
N ASN A 77 -23.05 3.19 -8.97
CA ASN A 77 -23.91 2.89 -7.83
C ASN A 77 -24.25 1.41 -7.69
N ILE A 78 -24.21 0.64 -8.78
CA ILE A 78 -24.36 -0.82 -8.73
C ILE A 78 -23.29 -1.42 -7.82
N TYR A 79 -22.05 -0.96 -7.96
CA TYR A 79 -20.87 -1.46 -7.23
C TYR A 79 -20.64 -0.77 -5.89
N ILE A 80 -21.31 0.35 -5.63
CA ILE A 80 -21.29 1.01 -4.32
C ILE A 80 -22.34 0.37 -3.40
N TYR A 81 -23.55 0.09 -3.92
CA TYR A 81 -24.62 -0.52 -3.12
C TYR A 81 -24.54 -2.04 -3.08
N GLY A 82 -23.94 -2.68 -4.09
CA GLY A 82 -23.77 -4.14 -4.12
C GLY A 82 -23.09 -4.68 -2.86
N PRO A 83 -21.85 -4.25 -2.51
CA PRO A 83 -21.17 -4.73 -1.32
C PRO A 83 -21.99 -4.52 -0.05
N ARG A 84 -22.68 -3.37 0.08
CA ARG A 84 -23.58 -3.10 1.23
C ARG A 84 -24.73 -4.09 1.33
N ILE A 85 -25.36 -4.42 0.20
CA ILE A 85 -26.47 -5.39 0.15
C ILE A 85 -25.96 -6.77 0.57
N PHE A 86 -24.87 -7.24 -0.02
CA PHE A 86 -24.36 -8.60 0.25
C PHE A 86 -23.69 -8.74 1.61
N THR A 87 -23.05 -7.69 2.14
CA THR A 87 -22.59 -7.64 3.54
C THR A 87 -23.77 -7.75 4.51
N ALA A 88 -24.85 -7.00 4.31
CA ALA A 88 -26.03 -7.11 5.17
C ALA A 88 -26.71 -8.49 5.10
N LEU A 89 -26.72 -9.13 3.92
CA LEU A 89 -27.20 -10.50 3.76
C LEU A 89 -26.27 -11.50 4.45
N TYR A 90 -24.96 -11.32 4.35
CA TYR A 90 -23.95 -12.13 5.04
C TYR A 90 -24.14 -12.08 6.55
N GLU A 91 -24.28 -10.89 7.14
CA GLU A 91 -24.41 -10.72 8.59
C GLU A 91 -25.65 -11.41 9.16
N LYS A 92 -26.78 -11.37 8.44
CA LYS A 92 -28.04 -12.00 8.85
C LYS A 92 -28.05 -13.52 8.63
N GLU A 93 -27.21 -14.04 7.76
CA GLU A 93 -27.19 -15.45 7.40
C GLU A 93 -26.53 -16.30 8.49
N THR A 94 -27.02 -17.52 8.67
CA THR A 94 -26.49 -18.49 9.64
C THR A 94 -25.90 -19.72 8.95
N ASP A 95 -26.33 -20.02 7.73
CA ASP A 95 -25.77 -21.08 6.91
C ASP A 95 -24.39 -20.69 6.37
N ALA A 96 -23.38 -21.52 6.67
CA ALA A 96 -22.00 -21.25 6.30
C ALA A 96 -21.76 -21.26 4.78
N ALA A 97 -22.47 -22.11 4.04
CA ALA A 97 -22.32 -22.19 2.59
C ALA A 97 -22.88 -20.93 1.91
N LYS A 98 -24.07 -20.47 2.32
CA LYS A 98 -24.65 -19.22 1.83
C LYS A 98 -23.85 -17.98 2.24
N LYS A 99 -23.30 -17.95 3.46
CA LYS A 99 -22.34 -16.91 3.86
C LYS A 99 -21.16 -16.84 2.89
N LYS A 100 -20.60 -17.99 2.55
CA LYS A 100 -19.53 -18.05 1.54
C LYS A 100 -19.99 -17.53 0.18
N GLU A 101 -21.19 -17.89 -0.28
CA GLU A 101 -21.73 -17.36 -1.55
C GLU A 101 -21.86 -15.83 -1.53
N TYR A 102 -22.32 -15.24 -0.42
CA TYR A 102 -22.41 -13.78 -0.29
C TYR A 102 -21.05 -13.12 -0.22
N LEU A 103 -20.08 -13.69 0.49
CA LEU A 103 -18.70 -13.22 0.50
C LEU A 103 -18.10 -13.24 -0.92
N ASP A 104 -18.18 -14.38 -1.61
CA ASP A 104 -17.64 -14.56 -2.95
C ASP A 104 -18.29 -13.57 -3.93
N LYS A 105 -19.60 -13.36 -3.82
CA LYS A 105 -20.31 -12.34 -4.62
C LYS A 105 -19.84 -10.93 -4.29
N THR A 106 -19.63 -10.58 -3.02
CA THR A 106 -19.09 -9.28 -2.63
C THR A 106 -17.72 -9.04 -3.26
N MET A 107 -16.83 -10.04 -3.23
CA MET A 107 -15.50 -9.93 -3.87
C MET A 107 -15.61 -9.76 -5.39
N GLU A 108 -16.48 -10.54 -6.05
CA GLU A 108 -16.75 -10.44 -7.49
C GLU A 108 -17.28 -9.05 -7.89
N ILE A 109 -18.09 -8.41 -7.03
CA ILE A 109 -18.61 -7.06 -7.30
C ILE A 109 -17.47 -6.05 -7.39
N TYR A 110 -16.47 -6.11 -6.51
CA TYR A 110 -15.29 -5.24 -6.61
C TYR A 110 -14.48 -5.50 -7.88
N ASP A 111 -14.27 -6.77 -8.24
CA ASP A 111 -13.55 -7.15 -9.46
C ASP A 111 -14.29 -6.68 -10.72
N THR A 112 -15.61 -6.74 -10.69
CA THR A 112 -16.46 -6.27 -11.78
C THR A 112 -16.46 -4.74 -11.86
N ARG A 113 -16.38 -4.03 -10.72
CA ARG A 113 -16.22 -2.58 -10.72
C ARG A 113 -14.93 -2.16 -11.41
N LEU A 114 -13.81 -2.84 -11.12
CA LEU A 114 -12.53 -2.60 -11.81
C LEU A 114 -12.68 -2.76 -13.33
N LYS A 115 -13.39 -3.80 -13.78
CA LYS A 115 -13.64 -4.04 -15.21
C LYS A 115 -14.39 -2.90 -15.90
N TYR A 116 -15.43 -2.32 -15.30
CA TYR A 116 -16.27 -1.30 -15.96
C TYR A 116 -15.90 0.14 -15.64
N PHE A 117 -15.26 0.39 -14.50
CA PHE A 117 -15.02 1.74 -13.97
C PHE A 117 -13.58 1.95 -13.47
N GLY A 118 -12.67 0.99 -13.70
CA GLY A 118 -11.26 1.12 -13.27
C GLY A 118 -10.46 2.19 -14.01
N GLU A 119 -10.95 2.72 -15.13
CA GLU A 119 -10.36 3.92 -15.77
C GLU A 119 -10.80 5.22 -15.10
N GLU A 120 -11.97 5.24 -14.45
CA GLU A 120 -12.51 6.43 -13.77
C GLU A 120 -12.13 6.47 -12.28
N ASP A 121 -12.10 5.30 -11.64
CA ASP A 121 -11.80 5.13 -10.23
C ASP A 121 -10.42 4.48 -10.11
N ALA A 122 -9.57 4.99 -9.21
CA ALA A 122 -8.25 4.41 -9.00
C ALA A 122 -8.36 2.93 -8.58
N ALA A 123 -7.68 2.06 -9.33
CA ALA A 123 -7.75 0.61 -9.13
C ALA A 123 -7.32 0.21 -7.71
N GLY A 124 -6.22 0.80 -7.21
CA GLY A 124 -5.77 0.58 -5.83
C GLY A 124 -6.80 0.98 -4.77
N THR A 125 -7.58 2.05 -4.98
CA THR A 125 -8.67 2.42 -4.06
C THR A 125 -9.76 1.36 -4.02
N ILE A 126 -10.17 0.86 -5.19
CA ILE A 126 -11.18 -0.21 -5.26
C ILE A 126 -10.66 -1.47 -4.55
N LEU A 127 -9.38 -1.80 -4.74
CA LEU A 127 -8.74 -2.97 -4.14
C LEU A 127 -8.57 -2.85 -2.62
N ALA A 128 -8.25 -1.67 -2.11
CA ALA A 128 -8.22 -1.41 -0.66
C ALA A 128 -9.62 -1.54 -0.04
N LEU A 129 -10.65 -0.97 -0.68
CA LEU A 129 -12.04 -1.13 -0.22
C LEU A 129 -12.49 -2.59 -0.24
N LYS A 130 -12.12 -3.36 -1.29
CA LYS A 130 -12.34 -4.81 -1.34
C LYS A 130 -11.71 -5.51 -0.15
N THR A 131 -10.47 -5.15 0.17
CA THR A 131 -9.73 -5.73 1.29
C THR A 131 -10.39 -5.44 2.63
N TYR A 132 -10.85 -4.20 2.85
CA TYR A 132 -11.52 -3.82 4.09
C TYR A 132 -12.81 -4.61 4.29
N THR A 133 -13.63 -4.75 3.25
CA THR A 133 -14.84 -5.56 3.33
C THR A 133 -14.52 -7.05 3.54
N TYR A 134 -13.45 -7.58 2.94
CA TYR A 134 -13.00 -8.95 3.23
C TYR A 134 -12.60 -9.12 4.71
N MET A 135 -11.82 -8.18 5.25
CA MET A 135 -11.40 -8.18 6.65
C MET A 135 -12.60 -8.12 7.60
N GLU A 136 -13.57 -7.25 7.31
CA GLU A 136 -14.81 -7.12 8.08
C GLU A 136 -15.61 -8.43 8.10
N LEU A 137 -15.86 -9.02 6.93
CA LEU A 137 -16.68 -10.22 6.80
C LEU A 137 -16.02 -11.46 7.39
N MET A 138 -14.70 -11.58 7.26
CA MET A 138 -13.94 -12.74 7.74
C MET A 138 -13.52 -12.62 9.21
N GLY A 139 -13.40 -11.41 9.76
CA GLY A 139 -12.92 -11.17 11.11
C GLY A 139 -11.60 -11.90 11.38
N ASP A 140 -11.54 -12.66 12.48
CA ASP A 140 -10.36 -13.45 12.86
C ASP A 140 -9.96 -14.54 11.85
N GLN A 141 -10.85 -14.91 10.93
CA GLN A 141 -10.58 -15.93 9.90
C GLN A 141 -9.97 -15.33 8.63
N ALA A 142 -9.73 -14.01 8.59
CA ALA A 142 -9.18 -13.36 7.42
C ALA A 142 -7.74 -13.84 7.15
N ASP A 143 -7.48 -14.27 5.92
CA ASP A 143 -6.15 -14.72 5.51
C ASP A 143 -5.22 -13.51 5.28
N GLN A 144 -4.18 -13.44 6.10
CA GLN A 144 -3.20 -12.36 6.06
C GLN A 144 -2.41 -12.32 4.74
N ASN A 145 -2.25 -13.45 4.05
CA ASN A 145 -1.62 -13.46 2.72
C ASN A 145 -2.51 -12.81 1.67
N VAL A 146 -3.83 -12.97 1.77
CA VAL A 146 -4.79 -12.32 0.87
C VAL A 146 -4.83 -10.82 1.13
N ILE A 147 -4.92 -10.42 2.40
CA ILE A 147 -4.88 -9.01 2.81
C ILE A 147 -3.59 -8.35 2.31
N TYR A 148 -2.45 -8.99 2.57
CA TYR A 148 -1.15 -8.50 2.12
C TYR A 148 -1.10 -8.37 0.61
N SER A 149 -1.50 -9.41 -0.13
CA SER A 149 -1.42 -9.40 -1.59
C SER A 149 -2.20 -8.23 -2.19
N TRP A 150 -3.43 -7.99 -1.72
CA TRP A 150 -4.28 -6.93 -2.25
C TRP A 150 -3.80 -5.53 -1.82
N LEU A 151 -3.42 -5.35 -0.55
CA LEU A 151 -2.94 -4.05 -0.08
C LEU A 151 -1.55 -3.72 -0.63
N SER A 152 -0.68 -4.71 -0.80
CA SER A 152 0.64 -4.52 -1.43
C SER A 152 0.48 -4.06 -2.87
N GLU A 153 -0.42 -4.68 -3.64
CA GLU A 153 -0.74 -4.23 -4.99
C GLU A 153 -1.31 -2.80 -4.99
N ALA A 154 -2.30 -2.52 -4.14
CA ALA A 154 -2.94 -1.21 -4.07
C ALA A 154 -1.95 -0.09 -3.70
N VAL A 155 -1.15 -0.30 -2.64
CA VAL A 155 -0.21 0.69 -2.12
C VAL A 155 0.97 0.89 -3.08
N ASN A 156 1.49 -0.16 -3.72
CA ASN A 156 2.60 -0.02 -4.65
C ASN A 156 2.19 0.60 -6.00
N ASP A 157 0.93 0.41 -6.42
CA ASP A 157 0.36 1.08 -7.60
C ASP A 157 0.13 2.56 -7.32
N MET A 158 -0.55 2.88 -6.21
CA MET A 158 -0.96 4.25 -5.91
C MET A 158 0.13 5.09 -5.23
N LYS A 159 1.10 4.46 -4.56
CA LYS A 159 2.19 5.11 -3.81
C LYS A 159 1.64 6.23 -2.93
N ASP A 160 2.19 7.43 -3.03
CA ASP A 160 1.82 8.62 -2.26
C ASP A 160 0.37 9.11 -2.48
N GLN A 161 -0.31 8.62 -3.52
CA GLN A 161 -1.70 8.94 -3.83
C GLN A 161 -2.69 7.95 -3.19
N MET A 162 -2.22 6.97 -2.42
CA MET A 162 -3.06 5.91 -1.86
C MET A 162 -4.25 6.46 -1.09
N TYR A 163 -5.44 5.93 -1.38
CA TYR A 163 -6.66 6.21 -0.64
C TYR A 163 -7.52 4.95 -0.55
N PRO A 164 -8.07 4.58 0.63
CA PRO A 164 -7.99 5.27 1.92
C PRO A 164 -6.58 5.35 2.53
N LEU A 165 -6.30 6.40 3.32
CA LEU A 165 -4.96 6.69 3.86
C LEU A 165 -4.49 5.65 4.90
N ASP A 166 -5.40 4.97 5.60
CA ASP A 166 -5.06 3.88 6.53
C ASP A 166 -4.60 2.59 5.85
N ALA A 167 -4.69 2.50 4.51
CA ALA A 167 -4.25 1.32 3.77
C ALA A 167 -2.76 1.02 3.99
N TYR A 168 -1.94 2.06 4.19
CA TYR A 168 -0.54 1.92 4.59
C TYR A 168 -0.39 1.15 5.91
N SER A 169 -1.17 1.51 6.93
CA SER A 169 -1.14 0.83 8.23
C SER A 169 -1.58 -0.62 8.11
N TYR A 170 -2.67 -0.89 7.38
CA TYR A 170 -3.16 -2.26 7.21
C TYR A 170 -2.19 -3.13 6.42
N LEU A 171 -1.53 -2.58 5.38
CA LEU A 171 -0.45 -3.29 4.68
C LEU A 171 0.66 -3.67 5.66
N MET A 172 1.15 -2.70 6.44
CA MET A 172 2.24 -2.93 7.39
C MET A 172 1.88 -3.92 8.49
N ILE A 173 0.64 -3.91 8.97
CA ILE A 173 0.14 -4.91 9.94
C ILE A 173 0.13 -6.31 9.30
N SER A 174 -0.36 -6.45 8.07
CA SER A 174 -0.41 -7.74 7.38
C SER A 174 1.00 -8.28 7.07
N SER A 175 1.93 -7.40 6.65
CA SER A 175 3.34 -7.75 6.42
C SER A 175 4.04 -8.16 7.72
N LEU A 176 3.86 -7.40 8.81
CA LEU A 176 4.36 -7.76 10.13
C LEU A 176 3.82 -9.13 10.58
N THR A 177 2.52 -9.36 10.42
CA THR A 177 1.89 -10.63 10.84
C THR A 177 2.46 -11.81 10.05
N ARG A 178 2.70 -11.64 8.74
CA ARG A 178 3.35 -12.66 7.90
C ARG A 178 4.78 -12.91 8.35
N TYR A 179 5.58 -11.88 8.62
CA TYR A 179 6.93 -12.02 9.17
C TYR A 179 6.96 -12.73 10.53
N LEU A 180 6.08 -12.37 11.47
CA LEU A 180 6.02 -13.01 12.79
C LEU A 180 5.62 -14.49 12.72
N ASN A 181 4.87 -14.88 11.69
CA ASN A 181 4.50 -16.27 11.43
C ASN A 181 5.59 -17.04 10.65
N ASP A 182 6.37 -16.35 9.82
CA ASP A 182 7.45 -16.92 9.03
C ASP A 182 8.65 -15.95 8.96
N ASN A 183 9.66 -16.21 9.78
CA ASN A 183 10.89 -15.42 9.84
C ASN A 183 11.65 -15.33 8.50
N SER A 184 11.38 -16.21 7.53
CA SER A 184 12.00 -16.10 6.20
C SER A 184 11.51 -14.87 5.41
N LEU A 185 10.38 -14.28 5.81
CA LEU A 185 9.81 -13.06 5.23
C LEU A 185 10.38 -11.78 5.85
N LYS A 186 11.44 -11.86 6.64
CA LYS A 186 12.07 -10.69 7.27
C LYS A 186 12.51 -9.64 6.24
N ASP A 187 13.14 -10.08 5.15
CA ASP A 187 13.58 -9.20 4.05
C ASP A 187 12.39 -8.45 3.44
N GLU A 188 11.29 -9.17 3.19
CA GLU A 188 10.06 -8.60 2.62
C GLU A 188 9.47 -7.54 3.57
N TYR A 189 9.35 -7.84 4.86
CA TYR A 189 8.84 -6.91 5.86
C TYR A 189 9.68 -5.64 5.99
N ILE A 190 11.02 -5.76 5.97
CA ILE A 190 11.93 -4.61 6.01
C ILE A 190 11.78 -3.76 4.75
N THR A 191 11.70 -4.38 3.57
CA THR A 191 11.49 -3.67 2.31
C THR A 191 10.13 -2.97 2.27
N ASP A 192 9.05 -3.64 2.70
CA ASP A 192 7.72 -3.05 2.79
C ASP A 192 7.72 -1.81 3.69
N TYR A 193 8.37 -1.90 4.86
CA TYR A 193 8.49 -0.78 5.79
C TYR A 193 9.10 0.45 5.12
N PHE A 194 10.27 0.32 4.47
CA PHE A 194 10.94 1.48 3.88
C PHE A 194 10.17 2.06 2.68
N ASN A 195 9.55 1.21 1.87
CA ASN A 195 8.69 1.66 0.78
C ASN A 195 7.49 2.44 1.30
N VAL A 196 6.74 1.86 2.24
CA VAL A 196 5.53 2.48 2.81
C VAL A 196 5.86 3.79 3.53
N VAL A 197 6.90 3.82 4.36
CA VAL A 197 7.31 5.08 5.02
C VAL A 197 7.69 6.15 4.00
N GLY A 198 8.40 5.77 2.93
CA GLY A 198 8.73 6.67 1.83
C GLY A 198 7.49 7.23 1.13
N TYR A 199 6.48 6.40 0.87
CA TYR A 199 5.21 6.84 0.27
C TYR A 199 4.41 7.75 1.21
N VAL A 200 4.36 7.42 2.50
CA VAL A 200 3.69 8.25 3.51
C VAL A 200 4.36 9.63 3.64
N ASP A 201 5.69 9.69 3.61
CA ASP A 201 6.42 10.96 3.65
C ASP A 201 6.13 11.84 2.42
N GLN A 202 6.06 11.24 1.23
CA GLN A 202 5.66 11.94 0.01
C GLN A 202 4.19 12.40 0.10
N ALA A 203 3.30 11.58 0.63
CA ALA A 203 1.89 11.92 0.82
C ALA A 203 1.70 13.09 1.81
N ILE A 204 2.49 13.15 2.89
CA ILE A 204 2.52 14.27 3.84
C ILE A 204 3.00 15.55 3.13
N ALA A 205 4.11 15.47 2.38
CA ALA A 205 4.63 16.61 1.65
C ALA A 205 3.63 17.15 0.61
N ASN A 206 2.89 16.25 -0.05
CA ASN A 206 1.84 16.60 -1.01
C ASN A 206 0.55 17.11 -0.35
N SER A 207 0.41 16.97 0.98
CA SER A 207 -0.74 17.43 1.76
C SER A 207 -0.54 18.82 2.38
N ALA A 208 0.39 19.64 1.86
CA ALA A 208 0.72 20.96 2.40
C ALA A 208 -0.50 21.90 2.55
N ASP A 209 -1.50 21.76 1.68
CA ASP A 209 -2.75 22.55 1.73
C ASP A 209 -3.87 21.89 2.55
N ASN A 210 -3.64 20.69 3.09
CA ASN A 210 -4.60 19.94 3.91
C ASN A 210 -3.94 19.42 5.20
N GLN A 211 -3.88 20.29 6.20
CA GLN A 211 -3.30 19.99 7.50
C GLN A 211 -3.92 18.75 8.17
N ALA A 212 -5.23 18.54 8.04
CA ALA A 212 -5.89 17.38 8.66
C ALA A 212 -5.39 16.05 8.06
N ASN A 213 -5.16 16.00 6.75
CA ASN A 213 -4.55 14.84 6.11
C ASN A 213 -3.09 14.67 6.53
N ALA A 214 -2.32 15.75 6.59
CA ALA A 214 -0.93 15.71 7.03
C ALA A 214 -0.79 15.18 8.47
N ASP A 215 -1.62 15.66 9.40
CA ASP A 215 -1.65 15.22 10.80
C ASP A 215 -2.05 13.74 10.92
N TYR A 216 -3.05 13.32 10.14
CA TYR A 216 -3.49 11.92 10.11
C TYR A 216 -2.38 11.00 9.58
N LEU A 217 -1.74 11.38 8.48
CA LEU A 217 -0.61 10.63 7.91
C LEU A 217 0.59 10.60 8.84
N GLY A 218 0.84 11.67 9.60
CA GLY A 218 1.84 11.68 10.68
C GLY A 218 1.54 10.61 11.73
N THR A 219 0.29 10.51 12.16
CA THR A 219 -0.14 9.46 13.12
C THR A 219 0.00 8.05 12.53
N VAL A 220 -0.37 7.87 11.25
CA VAL A 220 -0.16 6.61 10.52
C VAL A 220 1.32 6.23 10.48
N LYS A 221 2.19 7.18 10.12
CA LYS A 221 3.64 6.99 10.08
C LYS A 221 4.18 6.58 11.45
N ASP A 222 3.83 7.31 12.50
CA ASP A 222 4.29 7.02 13.87
C ASP A 222 3.90 5.62 14.31
N GLY A 223 2.67 5.18 13.98
CA GLY A 223 2.22 3.82 14.25
C GLY A 223 3.04 2.76 13.51
N ILE A 224 3.35 2.99 12.23
CA ILE A 224 4.17 2.09 11.41
C ILE A 224 5.60 2.01 11.96
N VAL A 225 6.23 3.15 12.28
CA VAL A 225 7.57 3.23 12.89
C VAL A 225 7.61 2.48 14.21
N GLN A 226 6.62 2.72 15.09
CA GLN A 226 6.56 2.05 16.38
C GLN A 226 6.37 0.54 16.23
N GLY A 227 5.55 0.10 15.28
CA GLY A 227 5.37 -1.33 14.96
C GLY A 227 6.68 -1.98 14.48
N PHE A 228 7.41 -1.30 13.59
CA PHE A 228 8.69 -1.76 13.08
C PHE A 228 9.76 -1.91 14.17
N VAL A 229 9.90 -0.90 15.04
CA VAL A 229 10.82 -0.97 16.19
C VAL A 229 10.42 -2.11 17.14
N ASN A 230 9.14 -2.22 17.48
CA ASN A 230 8.65 -3.25 18.42
C ASN A 230 8.73 -4.67 17.88
N SER A 231 8.79 -4.84 16.55
CA SER A 231 8.96 -6.15 15.91
C SER A 231 10.37 -6.76 16.11
N GLY A 232 11.34 -5.93 16.53
CA GLY A 232 12.76 -6.31 16.56
C GLY A 232 13.45 -6.31 15.19
N ALA A 233 12.76 -5.92 14.11
CA ALA A 233 13.38 -5.73 12.80
C ALA A 233 14.11 -4.39 12.67
N GLY A 234 13.73 -3.38 13.48
CA GLY A 234 14.22 -2.01 13.36
C GLY A 234 15.40 -1.61 14.24
N ASP A 235 15.99 -2.53 15.01
CA ASP A 235 17.17 -2.19 15.81
C ASP A 235 18.44 -2.09 14.94
N CYS A 236 19.38 -1.23 15.35
CA CYS A 236 20.57 -0.94 14.56
C CYS A 236 21.43 -2.16 14.27
N LYS A 237 21.50 -3.12 15.21
CA LYS A 237 22.28 -4.34 14.99
C LYS A 237 21.63 -5.17 13.89
N THR A 238 20.31 -5.39 13.98
CA THR A 238 19.54 -6.12 12.98
C THR A 238 19.66 -5.50 11.59
N LEU A 239 19.47 -4.19 11.46
CA LEU A 239 19.56 -3.51 10.16
C LEU A 239 20.99 -3.47 9.61
N THR A 240 21.98 -3.32 10.47
CA THR A 240 23.39 -3.38 10.05
C THR A 240 23.74 -4.78 9.55
N GLU A 241 23.35 -5.83 10.26
CA GLU A 241 23.56 -7.21 9.82
C GLU A 241 22.81 -7.52 8.52
N TYR A 242 21.58 -6.98 8.37
CA TYR A 242 20.74 -7.16 7.18
C TYR A 242 21.35 -6.56 5.90
N TYR A 243 21.96 -5.38 5.99
CA TYR A 243 22.54 -4.70 4.84
C TYR A 243 24.03 -5.01 4.62
N ALA A 244 24.70 -5.69 5.57
CA ALA A 244 26.15 -5.89 5.55
C ALA A 244 26.65 -6.59 4.27
N ASP A 245 25.93 -7.60 3.79
CA ASP A 245 26.28 -8.33 2.56
C ASP A 245 25.70 -7.69 1.28
N LYS A 246 24.82 -6.69 1.42
CA LYS A 246 24.17 -5.99 0.30
C LYS A 246 24.97 -4.78 -0.19
N VAL A 247 25.70 -4.08 0.69
CA VAL A 247 26.40 -2.82 0.33
C VAL A 247 27.57 -3.04 -0.65
N GLU A 248 28.50 -3.96 -0.36
CA GLU A 248 29.72 -4.11 -1.16
C GLU A 248 29.42 -4.53 -2.63
N PRO A 249 28.53 -5.50 -2.90
CA PRO A 249 28.14 -5.83 -4.28
C PRO A 249 27.45 -4.68 -5.03
N ASN A 250 26.83 -3.75 -4.29
CA ASN A 250 26.07 -2.63 -4.83
C ASN A 250 26.78 -1.27 -4.70
N LYS A 251 28.10 -1.24 -4.51
CA LYS A 251 28.87 -0.01 -4.30
C LYS A 251 28.84 1.02 -5.44
N THR A 252 28.33 0.66 -6.62
CA THR A 252 28.11 1.59 -7.74
C THR A 252 26.63 1.84 -8.02
N ASN A 253 25.72 1.24 -7.24
CA ASN A 253 24.27 1.38 -7.38
C ASN A 253 23.79 2.47 -6.42
N LYS A 254 23.58 3.67 -6.96
CA LYS A 254 23.17 4.85 -6.19
C LYS A 254 21.88 4.64 -5.41
N ASP A 255 20.88 4.01 -6.05
CA ASP A 255 19.57 3.82 -5.44
C ASP A 255 19.65 2.92 -4.21
N MET A 256 20.43 1.84 -4.29
CA MET A 256 20.65 0.92 -3.17
C MET A 256 21.42 1.59 -2.03
N LEU A 257 22.48 2.34 -2.34
CA LEU A 257 23.24 3.05 -1.32
C LEU A 257 22.38 4.11 -0.62
N ASN A 258 21.54 4.83 -1.37
CA ASN A 258 20.62 5.80 -0.82
C ASN A 258 19.54 5.12 0.06
N GLU A 259 19.04 3.96 -0.36
CA GLU A 259 18.13 3.12 0.44
C GLU A 259 18.76 2.76 1.79
N VAL A 260 20.01 2.25 1.81
CA VAL A 260 20.71 1.87 3.05
C VAL A 260 20.90 3.05 3.99
N ILE A 261 21.34 4.20 3.46
CA ILE A 261 21.59 5.41 4.25
C ILE A 261 20.27 5.92 4.84
N ASN A 262 19.21 6.00 4.04
CA ASN A 262 17.91 6.44 4.52
C ASN A 262 17.32 5.46 5.54
N ALA A 263 17.49 4.16 5.29
CA ALA A 263 17.01 3.10 6.17
C ALA A 263 17.62 3.20 7.55
N LEU A 264 18.96 3.17 7.63
CA LEU A 264 19.70 3.29 8.89
C LEU A 264 19.48 4.67 9.53
N GLY A 265 19.45 5.74 8.74
CA GLY A 265 19.21 7.09 9.24
C GLY A 265 17.83 7.27 9.88
N SER A 266 16.78 6.69 9.29
CA SER A 266 15.40 6.84 9.74
C SER A 266 15.14 6.29 11.14
N VAL A 267 15.94 5.30 11.58
CA VAL A 267 15.86 4.70 12.91
C VAL A 267 17.04 5.10 13.81
N GLY A 268 17.84 6.09 13.40
CA GLY A 268 18.94 6.65 14.20
C GLY A 268 20.25 5.85 14.19
N CYS A 269 20.43 4.91 13.26
CA CYS A 269 21.60 4.04 13.16
C CYS A 269 22.73 4.66 12.34
N THR A 270 23.07 5.91 12.65
CA THR A 270 23.99 6.75 11.87
C THR A 270 25.45 6.72 12.35
N ASP A 271 25.77 5.86 13.32
CA ASP A 271 27.12 5.68 13.89
C ASP A 271 27.71 4.27 13.64
N THR A 272 27.33 3.64 12.51
CA THR A 272 27.79 2.29 12.16
C THR A 272 28.78 2.33 10.99
N ASP A 273 29.75 1.40 10.98
CA ASP A 273 30.72 1.28 9.88
C ASP A 273 30.03 1.04 8.53
N LEU A 274 28.91 0.31 8.53
CA LEU A 274 28.12 0.09 7.31
C LEU A 274 27.49 1.37 6.80
N TYR A 275 26.89 2.17 7.69
CA TYR A 275 26.34 3.48 7.33
C TYR A 275 27.40 4.38 6.71
N PHE A 276 28.58 4.46 7.35
CA PHE A 276 29.68 5.26 6.84
C PHE A 276 30.21 4.77 5.49
N THR A 277 30.32 3.46 5.31
CA THR A 277 30.79 2.86 4.04
C THR A 277 29.79 3.15 2.92
N ALA A 278 28.49 2.99 3.17
CA ALA A 278 27.46 3.31 2.19
C ALA A 278 27.46 4.81 1.84
N SER A 279 27.59 5.69 2.84
CA SER A 279 27.71 7.14 2.63
C SER A 279 28.93 7.53 1.81
N GLU A 280 30.09 6.90 2.05
CA GLU A 280 31.30 7.13 1.28
C GLU A 280 31.13 6.72 -0.19
N TYR A 281 30.61 5.51 -0.43
CA TYR A 281 30.33 5.05 -1.79
C TYR A 281 29.32 5.96 -2.50
N LEU A 282 28.23 6.35 -1.84
CA LEU A 282 27.24 7.23 -2.45
C LEU A 282 27.84 8.60 -2.77
N HIS A 283 28.56 9.21 -1.82
CA HIS A 283 29.17 10.53 -2.00
C HIS A 283 30.16 10.56 -3.19
N GLN A 284 30.93 9.49 -3.38
CA GLN A 284 31.85 9.36 -4.52
C GLN A 284 31.11 9.30 -5.87
N LEU A 285 29.91 8.72 -5.92
CA LEU A 285 29.09 8.64 -7.12
C LEU A 285 28.27 9.92 -7.35
N GLU A 286 27.76 10.49 -6.27
CA GLU A 286 26.90 11.66 -6.23
C GLU A 286 26.85 12.26 -4.81
N PRO A 287 27.42 13.46 -4.60
CA PRO A 287 27.26 14.17 -3.35
C PRO A 287 25.79 14.51 -3.08
N THR A 288 25.24 13.97 -2.00
CA THR A 288 23.91 14.28 -1.48
C THR A 288 24.00 14.76 -0.04
N ALA A 289 22.96 15.44 0.47
CA ALA A 289 22.91 15.89 1.85
C ALA A 289 23.12 14.71 2.83
N ASN A 290 22.43 13.59 2.61
CA ASN A 290 22.53 12.40 3.47
C ASN A 290 23.90 11.72 3.38
N ALA A 291 24.50 11.63 2.19
CA ALA A 291 25.84 11.06 2.05
C ALA A 291 26.91 11.93 2.73
N ALA A 292 26.82 13.25 2.57
CA ALA A 292 27.70 14.19 3.26
C ALA A 292 27.51 14.13 4.79
N LEU A 293 26.26 14.03 5.27
CA LEU A 293 25.97 13.86 6.69
C LEU A 293 26.62 12.59 7.27
N GLY A 294 26.59 11.48 6.53
CA GLY A 294 27.26 10.24 6.97
C GLY A 294 28.77 10.37 7.05
N LEU A 295 29.42 11.05 6.09
CA LEU A 295 30.84 11.37 6.17
C LEU A 295 31.17 12.31 7.33
N ALA A 296 30.28 13.24 7.64
CA ALA A 296 30.42 14.15 8.77
C ALA A 296 30.36 13.40 10.10
N ASN A 297 29.37 12.52 10.28
CA ASN A 297 29.24 11.67 11.47
C ASN A 297 30.45 10.74 11.64
N LYS A 298 30.97 10.16 10.55
CA LYS A 298 32.21 9.36 10.59
C LYS A 298 33.39 10.18 11.11
N ALA A 299 33.58 11.38 10.54
CA ALA A 299 34.67 12.27 10.94
C ALA A 299 34.53 12.71 12.41
N LEU A 300 33.30 12.97 12.87
CA LEU A 300 33.01 13.30 14.27
C LEU A 300 33.36 12.14 15.21
N ARG A 301 32.95 10.91 14.88
CA ARG A 301 33.31 9.69 15.62
C ARG A 301 34.81 9.50 15.70
N ASP A 302 35.50 9.72 14.57
CA ASP A 302 36.96 9.62 14.44
C ASP A 302 37.68 10.83 15.09
N LYS A 303 36.94 11.81 15.64
CA LYS A 303 37.43 13.07 16.26
C LYS A 303 38.20 13.98 15.29
N ASP A 304 37.98 13.83 13.99
CA ASP A 304 38.45 14.75 12.96
C ASP A 304 37.44 15.89 12.77
N PHE A 305 37.49 16.85 13.70
CA PHE A 305 36.57 17.99 13.70
C PHE A 305 36.69 18.87 12.45
N THR A 306 37.87 18.90 11.82
CA THR A 306 38.06 19.72 10.60
C THR A 306 37.28 19.11 9.44
N THR A 307 37.39 17.81 9.25
CA THR A 307 36.63 17.08 8.23
C THR A 307 35.14 17.03 8.56
N ALA A 308 34.78 16.90 9.84
CA ALA A 308 33.38 16.95 10.27
C ALA A 308 32.73 18.30 9.89
N VAL A 309 33.36 19.43 10.24
CA VAL A 309 32.86 20.77 9.89
C VAL A 309 32.66 20.93 8.38
N LYS A 310 33.62 20.45 7.58
CA LYS A 310 33.52 20.47 6.12
C LYS A 310 32.25 19.74 5.63
N TYR A 311 32.06 18.49 6.06
CA TYR A 311 30.96 17.67 5.55
C TYR A 311 29.59 18.04 6.13
N TYR A 312 29.50 18.48 7.40
CA TYR A 312 28.24 19.04 7.92
C TYR A 312 27.83 20.31 7.16
N SER A 313 28.80 21.17 6.80
CA SER A 313 28.52 22.36 5.98
C SER A 313 28.05 21.98 4.57
N GLU A 314 28.68 20.96 3.97
CA GLU A 314 28.26 20.44 2.67
C GLU A 314 26.86 19.85 2.72
N ALA A 315 26.55 19.03 3.73
CA ALA A 315 25.22 18.47 3.94
C ALA A 315 24.15 19.56 4.08
N ALA A 316 24.41 20.59 4.91
CA ALA A 316 23.50 21.70 5.11
C ALA A 316 23.27 22.55 3.84
N ASN A 317 24.27 22.65 2.96
CA ASN A 317 24.14 23.37 1.69
C ASN A 317 23.38 22.57 0.62
N LEU A 318 23.45 21.23 0.68
CA LEU A 318 22.74 20.33 -0.22
C LEU A 318 21.29 20.06 0.22
N GLU A 319 20.97 20.33 1.49
CA GLU A 319 19.63 20.14 2.05
C GLU A 319 18.68 21.27 1.64
N THR A 320 17.48 20.89 1.22
CA THR A 320 16.43 21.82 0.77
C THR A 320 15.48 22.20 1.90
N ASP A 321 15.32 21.33 2.90
CA ASP A 321 14.58 21.63 4.12
C ASP A 321 15.43 22.50 5.07
N LYS A 322 15.00 23.75 5.26
CA LYS A 322 15.72 24.72 6.10
C LYS A 322 15.85 24.29 7.55
N ASN A 323 14.89 23.53 8.08
CA ASN A 323 14.94 23.04 9.46
C ASN A 323 16.03 21.97 9.58
N LYS A 324 16.04 20.99 8.67
CA LYS A 324 17.09 19.94 8.64
C LYS A 324 18.48 20.52 8.40
N SER A 325 18.60 21.50 7.49
CA SER A 325 19.84 22.22 7.25
C SER A 325 20.36 22.90 8.53
N SER A 326 19.46 23.52 9.30
CA SER A 326 19.79 24.10 10.61
C SER A 326 20.21 23.02 11.63
N ASP A 327 19.51 21.89 11.69
CA ASP A 327 19.84 20.78 12.61
C ASP A 327 21.24 20.21 12.34
N TYR A 328 21.64 20.09 11.08
CA TYR A 328 22.98 19.64 10.70
C TYR A 328 24.06 20.59 11.18
N MET A 329 23.82 21.90 11.10
CA MET A 329 24.76 22.90 11.63
C MET A 329 24.79 22.93 13.15
N MET A 330 23.68 22.65 13.83
CA MET A 330 23.64 22.58 15.29
C MET A 330 24.51 21.44 15.86
N GLN A 331 24.67 20.34 15.12
CA GLN A 331 25.59 19.26 15.52
C GLN A 331 27.05 19.69 15.61
N LEU A 332 27.43 20.82 14.98
CA LEU A 332 28.76 21.42 15.09
C LEU A 332 28.97 22.24 16.38
N ALA A 333 27.88 22.62 17.06
CA ALA A 333 27.91 23.57 18.18
C ALA A 333 27.88 22.89 19.56
N GLY A 334 27.64 21.57 19.63
CA GLY A 334 27.64 20.77 20.86
C GLY A 334 28.91 19.96 21.04
#